data_AF-A0A823IZP7-F1
#
_entry.id   AF-A0A823IZP7-F1
#
_cell.length_a   1.000
_cell.length_b   1.000
_cell.length_c   1.000
_cell.angle_alpha   90.00
_cell.angle_beta   90.00
_cell.angle_gamma   90.00
#
_symmetry.space_group_name_H-M   'P 1'
#
loop_
_entity.id
_entity.type
_entity.pdbx_description
1 polymer ?
#
loop_
_entity_poly.entity_id
_entity_poly.type
_entity_poly.pdbx_seq_one_letter_code
_entity_poly.pdbx_strand_id
1 'polypeptide(L)'
;MNNKLKFILKTLLGVFLLSLSMYLFFSSIQQISWLENSSMEDRTRYFLQSKFNDDWKDISPNLAFDFNVESGRNKLMTEHFDISAQVENRKDDLHTFKTKKKSEFSKLITFDIEVNKNVKASTKIEKKQTVYIHPLPVKENNEIYTLQFSNNMYQPNRKMEKGLDIRSSDVVDSVISSQKKYQILLEQITTKELSSKKLTKNIILLLSILVLGAYVYLIIIKK
;
A
#
# COMPACT_ATOMS: atom_id res chain seq x y z
N MET A 1 -43.34 7.74 -31.16
CA MET A 1 -42.96 7.20 -29.83
C MET A 1 -43.91 7.76 -28.77
N ASN A 2 -44.70 6.91 -28.12
CA ASN A 2 -45.80 7.29 -27.23
C ASN A 2 -45.30 8.09 -26.00
N ASN A 3 -45.96 9.19 -25.63
CA ASN A 3 -45.50 10.08 -24.55
C ASN A 3 -45.35 9.36 -23.19
N LYS A 4 -46.15 8.31 -22.95
CA LYS A 4 -46.04 7.42 -21.78
C LYS A 4 -44.71 6.65 -21.76
N LEU A 5 -44.29 6.10 -22.91
CA LEU A 5 -43.02 5.36 -23.02
C LEU A 5 -41.81 6.28 -22.82
N LYS A 6 -41.86 7.51 -23.36
CA LYS A 6 -40.86 8.56 -23.12
C LYS A 6 -40.72 8.90 -21.63
N PHE A 7 -41.83 8.99 -20.91
CA PHE A 7 -41.82 9.27 -19.47
C PHE A 7 -41.19 8.13 -18.67
N ILE A 8 -41.59 6.87 -18.95
CA ILE A 8 -41.06 5.69 -18.28
C ILE A 8 -39.54 5.56 -18.47
N LEU A 9 -39.04 5.73 -19.70
CA LEU A 9 -37.60 5.68 -20.01
C LEU A 9 -36.80 6.75 -19.26
N LYS A 10 -37.33 7.98 -19.16
CA LYS A 10 -36.69 9.08 -18.40
C LYS A 10 -36.62 8.77 -16.91
N THR A 11 -37.68 8.22 -16.33
CA THR A 11 -37.72 7.83 -14.92
C THR A 11 -36.74 6.69 -14.62
N LEU A 12 -36.69 5.66 -15.48
CA LEU A 12 -35.73 4.55 -15.34
C LEU A 12 -34.27 5.04 -15.41
N LEU A 13 -33.97 5.93 -16.36
CA LEU A 13 -32.63 6.53 -16.46
C LEU A 13 -32.28 7.35 -15.21
N GLY A 14 -33.23 8.12 -14.69
CA GLY A 14 -33.03 8.89 -13.45
C GLY A 14 -32.73 8.00 -12.24
N VAL A 15 -33.49 6.91 -12.07
CA VAL A 15 -33.26 5.92 -11.00
C VAL A 15 -31.90 5.25 -11.15
N PHE A 16 -31.52 4.86 -12.37
CA PHE A 16 -30.23 4.23 -12.65
C PHE A 16 -29.05 5.17 -12.33
N LEU A 17 -29.13 6.44 -12.74
CA LEU A 17 -28.07 7.42 -12.44
C LEU A 17 -27.93 7.69 -10.94
N LEU A 18 -29.05 7.71 -10.21
CA LEU A 18 -29.06 7.92 -8.76
C LEU A 18 -28.50 6.70 -8.01
N SER A 19 -28.83 5.48 -8.43
CA SER A 19 -28.28 4.26 -7.82
C SER A 19 -26.78 4.12 -8.10
N LEU A 20 -26.34 4.45 -9.32
CA LEU A 20 -24.92 4.45 -9.68
C LEU A 20 -24.15 5.49 -8.86
N SER A 21 -24.68 6.69 -8.70
CA SER A 21 -23.99 7.75 -7.94
C SER A 21 -23.88 7.41 -6.45
N MET A 22 -24.94 6.83 -5.86
CA MET A 22 -24.90 6.29 -4.50
C MET A 22 -23.83 5.20 -4.37
N TYR A 23 -23.78 4.25 -5.29
CA TYR A 23 -22.78 3.17 -5.26
C TYR A 23 -21.34 3.73 -5.28
N LEU A 24 -21.04 4.66 -6.20
CA LEU A 24 -19.72 5.27 -6.31
C LEU A 24 -19.36 6.09 -5.06
N PHE A 25 -20.33 6.79 -4.48
CA PHE A 25 -20.16 7.54 -3.24
C PHE A 25 -19.84 6.63 -2.05
N PHE A 26 -20.60 5.55 -1.85
CA PHE A 26 -20.34 4.55 -0.80
C PHE A 26 -19.00 3.84 -0.99
N SER A 27 -18.65 3.47 -2.23
CA SER A 27 -17.35 2.87 -2.55
C SER A 27 -16.19 3.79 -2.16
N SER A 28 -16.31 5.10 -2.44
CA SER A 28 -15.30 6.09 -2.05
C SER A 28 -15.17 6.23 -0.53
N ILE A 29 -16.29 6.22 0.21
CA ILE A 29 -16.27 6.28 1.69
C ILE A 29 -15.62 5.03 2.28
N GLN A 30 -15.93 3.85 1.75
CA GLN A 30 -15.33 2.59 2.19
C GLN A 30 -13.82 2.61 2.00
N GLN A 31 -13.33 3.08 0.85
CA GLN A 31 -11.89 3.20 0.61
C GLN A 31 -11.21 4.20 1.55
N ILE A 32 -11.83 5.36 1.80
CA ILE A 32 -11.30 6.35 2.76
C ILE A 32 -11.21 5.74 4.16
N SER A 33 -12.30 5.14 4.64
CA SER A 33 -12.35 4.52 5.97
C SER A 33 -11.34 3.38 6.10
N TRP A 34 -11.18 2.56 5.06
CA TRP A 34 -10.17 1.51 5.02
C TRP A 34 -8.76 2.10 5.12
N LEU A 35 -8.42 3.11 4.31
CA LEU A 35 -7.09 3.75 4.34
C LEU A 35 -6.77 4.40 5.69
N GLU A 36 -7.74 5.03 6.34
CA GLU A 36 -7.57 5.71 7.64
C GLU A 36 -7.35 4.72 8.80
N ASN A 37 -7.87 3.49 8.69
CA ASN A 37 -7.82 2.49 9.77
C ASN A 37 -6.89 1.30 9.48
N SER A 38 -6.28 1.24 8.29
CA SER A 38 -5.45 0.10 7.88
C SER A 38 -4.08 0.08 8.54
N SER A 39 -3.60 -1.13 8.82
CA SER A 39 -2.26 -1.35 9.35
C SER A 39 -1.18 -0.90 8.35
N MET A 40 0.05 -0.72 8.85
CA MET A 40 1.21 -0.46 7.99
C MET A 40 1.45 -1.58 6.97
N GLU A 41 1.20 -2.83 7.38
CA GLU A 41 1.33 -4.01 6.53
C GLU A 41 0.32 -3.98 5.38
N ASP A 42 -0.95 -3.71 5.69
CA ASP A 42 -2.02 -3.67 4.68
C ASP A 42 -1.83 -2.53 3.69
N ARG A 43 -1.46 -1.35 4.19
CA ARG A 43 -1.13 -0.20 3.33
C ARG A 43 0.09 -0.48 2.47
N THR A 44 1.11 -1.13 3.00
CA THR A 44 2.28 -1.56 2.22
C THR A 44 1.86 -2.43 1.04
N ARG A 45 1.04 -3.47 1.27
CA ARG A 45 0.58 -4.34 0.17
C ARG A 45 -0.25 -3.58 -0.86
N TYR A 46 -1.10 -2.68 -0.40
CA TYR A 46 -1.93 -1.85 -1.28
C TYR A 46 -1.08 -0.93 -2.17
N PHE A 47 -0.11 -0.22 -1.59
CA PHE A 47 0.72 0.73 -2.33
C PHE A 47 1.86 0.08 -3.11
N LEU A 48 2.17 -1.19 -2.87
CA LEU A 48 3.07 -1.97 -3.71
C LEU A 48 2.37 -2.53 -4.97
N GLN A 49 1.20 -2.02 -5.37
CA GLN A 49 0.60 -2.35 -6.66
C GLN A 49 1.18 -1.48 -7.79
N SER A 50 1.29 -2.04 -9.00
CA SER A 50 1.88 -1.34 -10.16
C SER A 50 1.18 -0.04 -10.55
N LYS A 51 -0.08 0.15 -10.17
CA LYS A 51 -0.81 1.41 -10.41
C LYS A 51 -0.26 2.60 -9.63
N PHE A 52 0.51 2.36 -8.57
CA PHE A 52 1.10 3.39 -7.72
C PHE A 52 2.55 3.72 -8.09
N ASN A 53 3.11 3.15 -9.17
CA ASN A 53 4.49 3.42 -9.58
C ASN A 53 4.75 4.92 -9.78
N ASP A 54 3.84 5.61 -10.49
CA ASP A 54 4.00 7.03 -10.77
C ASP A 54 3.78 7.86 -9.49
N ASP A 55 2.85 7.42 -8.62
CA ASP A 55 2.63 8.05 -7.33
C ASP A 55 3.84 7.98 -6.40
N TRP A 56 4.59 6.87 -6.44
CA TRP A 56 5.86 6.76 -5.72
C TRP A 56 6.93 7.70 -6.28
N LYS A 57 7.05 7.79 -7.61
CA LYS A 57 8.02 8.70 -8.25
C LYS A 57 7.73 10.18 -7.98
N ASP A 58 6.45 10.54 -7.88
CA ASP A 58 6.03 11.90 -7.50
C ASP A 58 6.45 12.25 -6.06
N ILE A 59 6.52 11.26 -5.16
CA ILE A 59 6.95 11.46 -3.77
C ILE A 59 8.47 11.62 -3.71
N SER A 60 9.22 10.76 -4.41
CA SER A 60 10.66 10.89 -4.52
C SER A 60 11.16 10.28 -5.83
N PRO A 61 11.87 11.05 -6.68
CA PRO A 61 12.35 10.57 -7.97
C PRO A 61 13.42 9.48 -7.87
N ASN A 62 14.04 9.33 -6.68
CA ASN A 62 15.06 8.31 -6.42
C ASN A 62 14.44 6.95 -6.04
N LEU A 63 13.11 6.86 -5.93
CA LEU A 63 12.43 5.60 -5.68
C LEU A 63 12.38 4.77 -6.96
N ALA A 64 12.90 3.55 -6.87
CA ALA A 64 12.75 2.56 -7.93
C ALA A 64 11.67 1.54 -7.55
N PHE A 65 10.86 1.16 -8.52
CA PHE A 65 9.77 0.21 -8.34
C PHE A 65 9.94 -0.95 -9.31
N ASP A 66 10.05 -2.15 -8.78
CA ASP A 66 10.21 -3.38 -9.54
C ASP A 66 8.95 -4.25 -9.43
N PHE A 67 8.44 -4.69 -10.58
CA PHE A 67 7.22 -5.47 -10.71
C PHE A 67 7.57 -6.83 -11.30
N ASN A 68 7.51 -7.88 -10.48
CA ASN A 68 7.75 -9.23 -10.94
C ASN A 68 6.41 -9.95 -11.22
N VAL A 69 6.07 -10.04 -12.51
CA VAL A 69 4.80 -10.64 -13.00
C VAL A 69 4.68 -12.12 -12.60
N GLU A 70 5.80 -12.85 -12.65
CA GLU A 70 5.85 -14.31 -12.46
C GLU A 70 5.64 -14.69 -10.99
N SER A 71 6.37 -14.01 -10.11
CA SER A 71 6.28 -14.25 -8.69
C SER A 71 5.12 -13.50 -8.04
N GLY A 72 4.57 -12.44 -8.66
CA GLY A 72 3.60 -11.53 -8.05
C GLY A 72 4.18 -10.71 -6.89
N ARG A 73 5.50 -10.67 -6.73
CA ARG A 73 6.18 -9.90 -5.69
C ARG A 73 6.67 -8.58 -6.26
N ASN A 74 6.15 -7.49 -5.70
CA ASN A 74 6.54 -6.15 -6.10
C ASN A 74 7.47 -5.58 -5.03
N LYS A 75 8.41 -4.74 -5.47
CA LYS A 75 9.45 -4.18 -4.62
C LYS A 75 9.59 -2.69 -4.84
N LEU A 76 9.64 -1.94 -3.74
CA LEU A 76 10.06 -0.54 -3.71
C LEU A 76 11.49 -0.48 -3.17
N MET A 77 12.36 0.23 -3.87
CA MET A 77 13.80 0.30 -3.59
C MET A 77 14.24 1.74 -3.37
N THR A 78 15.16 1.92 -2.43
CA THR A 78 15.85 3.17 -2.12
C THR A 78 17.36 2.92 -2.08
N GLU A 79 18.14 3.97 -1.90
CA GLU A 79 19.59 3.85 -1.64
C GLU A 79 19.95 3.10 -0.34
N HIS A 80 19.00 2.89 0.59
CA HIS A 80 19.30 2.36 1.92
C HIS A 80 18.51 1.11 2.28
N PHE A 81 17.37 0.88 1.64
CA PHE A 81 16.49 -0.25 1.92
C PHE A 81 15.65 -0.61 0.71
N ASP A 82 15.26 -1.89 0.68
CA ASP A 82 14.28 -2.48 -0.19
C ASP A 82 13.10 -2.97 0.65
N ILE A 83 11.89 -2.76 0.17
CA ILE A 83 10.70 -3.36 0.74
C ILE A 83 9.95 -4.11 -0.35
N SER A 84 9.67 -5.39 -0.10
CA SER A 84 8.97 -6.24 -1.05
C SER A 84 7.74 -6.86 -0.43
N ALA A 85 6.67 -6.94 -1.21
CA ALA A 85 5.46 -7.65 -0.82
C ALA A 85 4.90 -8.48 -1.96
N GLN A 86 4.27 -9.60 -1.62
CA GLN A 86 3.43 -10.33 -2.55
C GLN A 86 2.12 -9.56 -2.75
N VAL A 87 1.76 -9.31 -4.01
CA VAL A 87 0.58 -8.54 -4.40
C VAL A 87 -0.16 -9.31 -5.48
N GLU A 88 -1.49 -9.43 -5.38
CA GLU A 88 -2.28 -10.18 -6.38
C GLU A 88 -2.17 -9.51 -7.76
N ASN A 89 -2.05 -10.34 -8.80
CA ASN A 89 -1.85 -9.89 -10.17
C ASN A 89 -3.16 -9.30 -10.74
N ARG A 90 -3.05 -8.26 -11.57
CA ARG A 90 -4.09 -7.30 -12.05
C ARG A 90 -5.45 -7.84 -12.56
N LYS A 91 -5.70 -9.14 -12.66
CA LYS A 91 -6.94 -9.67 -13.28
C LYS A 91 -8.20 -9.56 -12.39
N ASP A 92 -8.06 -9.31 -11.10
CA ASP A 92 -9.18 -9.33 -10.13
C ASP A 92 -9.34 -7.99 -9.39
N ASP A 93 -9.33 -6.87 -10.11
CA ASP A 93 -9.31 -5.50 -9.54
C ASP A 93 -10.65 -5.00 -8.96
N LEU A 94 -11.64 -5.88 -8.75
CA LEU A 94 -12.86 -5.56 -8.01
C LEU A 94 -13.21 -6.69 -7.03
N HIS A 95 -13.00 -6.40 -5.74
CA HIS A 95 -13.49 -7.16 -4.57
C HIS A 95 -12.84 -8.50 -4.25
N THR A 96 -11.61 -8.51 -3.70
CA THR A 96 -11.13 -9.74 -3.05
C THR A 96 -10.17 -9.54 -1.86
N PHE A 97 -10.47 -8.62 -0.94
CA PHE A 97 -9.95 -8.73 0.45
C PHE A 97 -10.72 -9.77 1.29
N LYS A 98 -11.41 -10.74 0.67
CA LYS A 98 -12.04 -11.87 1.37
C LYS A 98 -11.18 -13.11 1.22
N THR A 99 -10.17 -13.15 2.09
CA THR A 99 -9.27 -14.28 2.40
C THR A 99 -9.87 -15.66 2.09
N LYS A 100 -9.25 -16.42 1.18
CA LYS A 100 -9.40 -17.88 1.09
C LYS A 100 -8.02 -18.55 1.17
N LYS A 101 -7.84 -19.30 2.28
CA LYS A 101 -6.69 -20.11 2.74
C LYS A 101 -5.40 -19.35 3.13
N LYS A 102 -5.43 -18.97 4.42
CA LYS A 102 -4.57 -18.09 5.23
C LYS A 102 -3.12 -18.53 5.55
N SER A 103 -2.68 -19.76 5.29
CA SER A 103 -1.37 -20.24 5.82
C SER A 103 -0.15 -19.98 4.93
N GLU A 104 -0.35 -19.64 3.64
CA GLU A 104 0.62 -19.89 2.57
C GLU A 104 1.01 -18.70 1.69
N PHE A 105 0.50 -17.51 1.95
CA PHE A 105 1.10 -16.29 1.39
C PHE A 105 2.56 -16.05 1.90
N SER A 106 3.12 -17.02 2.61
CA SER A 106 3.58 -16.91 3.98
C SER A 106 4.87 -16.12 4.09
N LYS A 107 4.98 -15.19 5.06
CA LYS A 107 6.10 -14.22 5.25
C LYS A 107 6.07 -12.97 4.36
N LEU A 108 4.86 -12.57 3.95
CA LEU A 108 4.44 -11.60 2.94
C LEU A 108 5.16 -10.28 2.70
N ILE A 109 5.89 -9.72 3.67
CA ILE A 109 6.60 -8.45 3.48
C ILE A 109 8.01 -8.57 4.04
N THR A 110 9.00 -8.37 3.18
CA THR A 110 10.41 -8.41 3.55
C THR A 110 10.98 -7.01 3.48
N PHE A 111 11.62 -6.59 4.56
CA PHE A 111 12.31 -5.31 4.67
C PHE A 111 13.80 -5.56 4.75
N ASP A 112 14.49 -5.23 3.68
CA ASP A 112 15.89 -5.47 3.44
C ASP A 112 16.64 -4.14 3.54
N ILE A 113 17.70 -4.06 4.33
CA ILE A 113 18.40 -2.82 4.67
C ILE A 113 19.88 -2.99 4.38
N GLU A 114 20.46 -2.03 3.67
CA GLU A 114 21.92 -1.92 3.56
C GLU A 114 22.46 -1.25 4.82
N VAL A 115 23.18 -2.01 5.64
CA VAL A 115 23.81 -1.48 6.86
C VAL A 115 25.16 -0.86 6.50
N ASN A 116 25.94 -1.56 5.69
CA ASN A 116 27.14 -1.06 5.05
C ASN A 116 27.42 -1.88 3.78
N LYS A 117 28.50 -1.54 3.06
CA LYS A 117 28.90 -2.20 1.80
C LYS A 117 29.08 -3.72 1.90
N ASN A 118 29.27 -4.25 3.12
CA ASN A 118 29.60 -5.65 3.39
C ASN A 118 28.50 -6.37 4.18
N VAL A 119 27.44 -5.70 4.61
CA VAL A 119 26.42 -6.25 5.52
C VAL A 119 25.04 -5.77 5.13
N LYS A 120 24.15 -6.75 4.92
CA LYS A 120 22.72 -6.55 4.70
C LYS A 120 21.94 -7.08 5.91
N ALA A 121 20.93 -6.35 6.33
CA ALA A 121 19.99 -6.78 7.36
C ALA A 121 18.60 -7.02 6.75
N SER A 122 17.94 -8.10 7.12
CA SER A 122 16.60 -8.47 6.68
C SER A 122 15.68 -8.61 7.89
N THR A 123 14.53 -7.93 7.86
CA THR A 123 13.57 -7.90 8.96
C THR A 123 12.13 -7.84 8.45
N LYS A 124 11.17 -7.86 9.37
CA LYS A 124 9.76 -7.61 9.11
C LYS A 124 9.34 -6.24 9.64
N ILE A 125 8.24 -5.71 9.11
CA ILE A 125 7.60 -4.48 9.60
C ILE A 125 6.77 -4.78 10.85
N GLU A 126 7.43 -5.07 11.98
CA GLU A 126 6.75 -5.42 13.23
C GLU A 126 7.45 -4.77 14.45
N LYS A 127 6.74 -4.63 15.59
CA LYS A 127 7.27 -4.03 16.82
C LYS A 127 8.34 -4.89 17.54
N LYS A 128 8.39 -6.19 17.24
CA LYS A 128 9.40 -7.14 17.75
C LYS A 128 10.11 -7.75 16.55
N GLN A 129 11.43 -7.65 16.51
CA GLN A 129 12.17 -8.00 15.30
C GLN A 129 13.28 -8.98 15.62
N THR A 130 13.23 -10.12 14.94
CA THR A 130 14.46 -10.86 14.64
C THR A 130 15.02 -10.25 13.37
N VAL A 131 16.17 -9.61 13.49
CA VAL A 131 16.93 -9.10 12.36
C VAL A 131 17.87 -10.21 11.93
N TYR A 132 17.76 -10.62 10.67
CA TYR A 132 18.67 -11.56 10.03
C TYR A 132 19.78 -10.77 9.35
N ILE A 133 21.02 -11.13 9.59
CA ILE A 133 22.19 -10.33 9.18
C ILE A 133 23.03 -11.20 8.27
N HIS A 134 23.20 -10.71 7.05
CA HIS A 134 23.78 -11.41 5.93
C HIS A 134 25.09 -10.70 5.53
N PRO A 135 26.24 -11.39 5.57
CA PRO A 135 27.45 -10.85 4.96
C PRO A 135 27.30 -10.78 3.44
N LEU A 136 27.83 -9.72 2.85
CA LEU A 136 27.92 -9.50 1.42
C LEU A 136 29.35 -9.83 0.92
N PRO A 137 29.49 -10.48 -0.25
CA PRO A 137 28.41 -10.98 -1.11
C PRO A 137 27.70 -12.19 -0.47
N VAL A 138 26.39 -12.30 -0.67
CA VAL A 138 25.60 -13.43 -0.16
C VAL A 138 26.04 -14.71 -0.89
N LYS A 139 26.71 -15.62 -0.17
CA LYS A 139 27.05 -16.96 -0.65
C LYS A 139 26.22 -17.99 0.12
N GLU A 140 25.90 -19.13 -0.49
CA GLU A 140 25.07 -20.19 0.13
C GLU A 140 25.61 -20.66 1.48
N ASN A 141 26.93 -20.60 1.69
CA ASN A 141 27.60 -21.03 2.92
C ASN A 141 27.85 -19.91 3.94
N ASN A 142 27.35 -18.69 3.68
CA ASN A 142 27.54 -17.59 4.63
C ASN A 142 26.75 -17.86 5.92
N GLU A 143 27.41 -17.69 7.06
CA GLU A 143 26.73 -17.72 8.35
C GLU A 143 25.73 -16.56 8.42
N ILE A 144 24.46 -16.87 8.68
CA ILE A 144 23.42 -15.88 8.94
C ILE A 144 23.38 -15.62 10.43
N TYR A 145 23.68 -14.39 10.83
CA TYR A 145 23.56 -13.98 12.22
C TYR A 145 22.15 -13.51 12.53
N THR A 146 21.73 -13.67 13.77
CA THR A 146 20.44 -13.17 14.25
C THR A 146 20.66 -12.17 15.38
N LEU A 147 19.87 -11.11 15.37
CA LEU A 147 19.84 -10.11 16.42
C LEU A 147 18.39 -9.87 16.80
N GLN A 148 18.09 -10.06 18.09
CA GLN A 148 16.75 -9.84 18.62
C GLN A 148 16.63 -8.42 19.16
N PHE A 149 15.59 -7.72 18.71
CA PHE A 149 15.30 -6.34 19.05
C PHE A 149 13.84 -6.16 19.47
N SER A 150 13.63 -5.43 20.57
CA SER A 150 12.29 -5.05 21.06
C SER A 150 12.38 -3.73 21.82
N ASN A 151 11.47 -2.79 21.54
CA ASN A 151 11.34 -1.52 22.26
C ASN A 151 12.66 -0.75 22.46
N ASN A 152 13.45 -0.57 21.39
CA ASN A 152 14.76 0.10 21.43
C ASN A 152 15.84 -0.60 22.28
N MET A 153 15.57 -1.83 22.75
CA MET A 153 16.57 -2.66 23.43
C MET A 153 16.95 -3.84 22.54
N TYR A 154 18.24 -4.15 22.51
CA TYR A 154 18.80 -5.31 21.81
C TYR A 154 19.81 -6.04 22.68
N GLN A 155 20.01 -7.33 22.39
CA GLN A 155 21.11 -8.10 22.96
C GLN A 155 22.29 -8.10 21.98
N PRO A 156 23.50 -7.70 22.41
CA PRO A 156 24.67 -7.75 21.55
C PRO A 156 24.99 -9.18 21.10
N ASN A 157 25.27 -9.36 19.81
CA ASN A 157 25.71 -10.64 19.26
C ASN A 157 27.23 -10.62 19.06
N ARG A 158 27.99 -10.98 20.10
CA ARG A 158 29.47 -10.95 20.05
C ARG A 158 30.08 -11.80 18.92
N LYS A 159 29.40 -12.86 18.47
CA LYS A 159 29.88 -13.71 17.37
C LYS A 159 29.81 -12.95 16.05
N MET A 160 28.66 -12.30 15.79
CA MET A 160 28.48 -11.41 14.65
C MET A 160 29.46 -10.24 14.71
N GLU A 161 29.59 -9.58 15.86
CA GLU A 161 30.44 -8.37 15.98
C GLU A 161 31.90 -8.66 15.65
N LYS A 162 32.41 -9.81 16.08
CA LYS A 162 33.76 -10.26 15.74
C LYS A 162 33.88 -10.79 14.31
N GLY A 163 32.86 -11.49 13.82
CA GLY A 163 32.88 -12.12 12.50
C GLY A 163 32.73 -11.13 11.35
N LEU A 164 32.00 -10.04 11.56
CA LEU A 164 31.67 -9.03 10.56
C LEU A 164 32.31 -7.66 10.82
N ASP A 165 33.05 -7.52 11.93
CA ASP A 165 33.63 -6.24 12.38
C ASP A 165 32.61 -5.09 12.39
N ILE A 166 31.42 -5.36 12.94
CA ILE A 166 30.31 -4.40 13.02
C ILE A 166 29.65 -4.48 14.39
N ARG A 167 29.24 -3.35 14.96
CA ARG A 167 28.54 -3.37 16.25
C ARG A 167 27.07 -3.73 16.07
N SER A 168 26.51 -4.44 17.05
CA SER A 168 25.07 -4.71 17.12
C SER A 168 24.25 -3.41 17.14
N SER A 169 24.78 -2.34 17.76
CA SER A 169 24.18 -0.99 17.73
C SER A 169 23.96 -0.49 16.31
N ASP A 170 24.98 -0.60 15.46
CA ASP A 170 24.99 0.05 14.14
C ASP A 170 23.97 -0.61 13.22
N VAL A 171 23.80 -1.94 13.34
CA VAL A 171 22.76 -2.69 12.65
C VAL A 171 21.37 -2.24 13.12
N VAL A 172 21.16 -2.16 14.44
CA VAL A 172 19.87 -1.78 15.01
C VAL A 172 19.48 -0.35 14.64
N ASP A 173 20.42 0.59 14.71
CA ASP A 173 20.21 1.99 14.35
C ASP A 173 19.86 2.13 12.87
N SER A 174 20.54 1.38 12.00
CA SER A 174 20.26 1.33 10.55
C SER A 174 18.86 0.78 10.26
N VAL A 175 18.46 -0.27 10.98
CA VAL A 175 17.11 -0.86 10.88
C VAL A 175 16.04 0.14 11.31
N ILE A 176 16.18 0.75 12.48
CA ILE A 176 15.22 1.73 13.01
C ILE A 176 15.12 2.94 12.08
N SER A 177 16.27 3.47 11.64
CA SER A 177 16.32 4.63 10.74
C SER A 177 15.60 4.35 9.42
N SER A 178 15.89 3.19 8.81
CA SER A 178 15.28 2.80 7.53
C SER A 178 13.78 2.54 7.65
N GLN A 179 13.33 1.91 8.74
CA GLN A 179 11.90 1.71 8.99
C GLN A 179 11.15 3.03 9.22
N LYS A 180 11.77 4.00 9.93
CA LYS A 180 11.21 5.34 10.08
C LYS A 180 11.11 6.07 8.74
N LYS A 181 12.15 6.00 7.91
CA LYS A 181 12.14 6.56 6.54
C LYS A 181 10.99 5.95 5.72
N TYR A 182 10.84 4.63 5.76
CA TYR A 182 9.75 3.96 5.06
C TYR A 182 8.36 4.35 5.62
N GLN A 183 8.21 4.48 6.93
CA GLN A 183 6.96 4.93 7.53
C GLN A 183 6.55 6.32 7.00
N ILE A 184 7.50 7.26 6.91
CA ILE A 184 7.25 8.61 6.36
C ILE A 184 6.77 8.52 4.91
N LEU A 185 7.46 7.73 4.07
CA LEU A 185 7.06 7.52 2.67
C LEU A 185 5.65 6.92 2.56
N LEU A 186 5.33 5.94 3.41
CA LEU A 186 4.01 5.32 3.44
C LEU A 186 2.92 6.31 3.87
N GLU A 187 3.20 7.18 4.82
CA GLU A 187 2.28 8.25 5.25
C GLU A 187 2.04 9.28 4.13
N GLN A 188 3.08 9.64 3.39
CA GLN A 188 2.97 10.56 2.24
C GLN A 188 2.08 9.98 1.14
N ILE A 189 2.30 8.74 0.71
CA ILE A 189 1.45 8.12 -0.32
C ILE A 189 0.03 7.89 0.18
N THR A 190 -0.14 7.54 1.46
CA THR A 190 -1.47 7.39 2.08
C THR A 190 -2.22 8.72 2.03
N THR A 191 -1.56 9.82 2.38
CA THR A 191 -2.16 11.17 2.36
C THR A 191 -2.53 11.60 0.94
N LYS A 192 -1.68 11.33 -0.04
CA LYS A 192 -1.95 11.59 -1.46
C LYS A 192 -3.20 10.86 -1.92
N GLU A 193 -3.27 9.55 -1.67
CA GLU A 193 -4.42 8.72 -2.07
C GLU A 193 -5.70 9.15 -1.34
N LEU A 194 -5.65 9.41 -0.03
CA LEU A 194 -6.79 9.91 0.73
C LEU A 194 -7.32 11.23 0.16
N SER A 195 -6.44 12.13 -0.26
CA SER A 195 -6.82 13.42 -0.85
C SER A 195 -7.53 13.22 -2.18
N SER A 196 -7.00 12.34 -3.05
CA SER A 196 -7.63 11.94 -4.31
C SER A 196 -9.02 11.33 -4.12
N LYS A 197 -9.18 10.43 -3.13
CA LYS A 197 -10.48 9.80 -2.83
C LYS A 197 -11.48 10.78 -2.23
N LYS A 198 -11.03 11.68 -1.34
CA LYS A 198 -11.87 12.75 -0.79
C LYS A 198 -12.35 13.71 -1.88
N LEU A 199 -11.48 14.07 -2.84
CA LEU A 199 -11.86 14.86 -4.00
C LEU A 199 -12.88 14.13 -4.88
N THR A 200 -12.62 12.86 -5.22
CA THR A 200 -13.52 12.02 -6.03
C THR A 200 -14.92 11.95 -5.40
N LYS A 201 -14.99 11.69 -4.08
CA LYS A 201 -16.23 11.70 -3.30
C LYS A 201 -16.99 13.03 -3.45
N ASN A 202 -16.30 14.16 -3.32
CA ASN A 202 -16.92 15.48 -3.43
C ASN A 202 -17.42 15.77 -4.85
N ILE A 203 -16.68 15.37 -5.88
CA ILE A 203 -17.10 15.50 -7.28
C ILE A 203 -18.37 14.66 -7.54
N ILE A 204 -18.41 13.41 -7.09
CA ILE A 204 -19.59 12.54 -7.23
C ILE A 204 -20.81 13.16 -6.55
N LEU A 205 -20.62 13.75 -5.36
CA LEU A 205 -21.68 14.43 -4.63
C LEU A 205 -22.23 15.63 -5.42
N LEU A 206 -21.34 16.49 -5.93
CA LEU A 206 -21.73 17.66 -6.74
C LEU A 206 -22.46 17.24 -8.02
N LEU A 207 -21.94 16.25 -8.75
CA LEU A 207 -22.60 15.71 -9.95
C LEU A 207 -23.98 15.14 -9.62
N SER A 208 -24.12 14.44 -8.49
CA SER A 208 -25.41 13.91 -8.04
C SER A 208 -26.43 15.03 -7.77
N ILE A 209 -26.00 16.12 -7.14
CA ILE A 209 -26.84 17.30 -6.89
C ILE A 209 -27.26 17.95 -8.21
N LEU A 210 -26.34 18.12 -9.16
CA LEU A 210 -26.63 18.70 -10.47
C LEU A 210 -27.61 17.83 -11.28
N VAL A 211 -27.41 16.52 -11.31
CA VAL A 211 -28.31 15.57 -12.00
C VAL A 211 -29.70 15.60 -11.38
N LEU A 212 -29.80 15.60 -10.04
CA LEU A 212 -31.07 15.68 -9.34
C LEU A 212 -31.78 17.01 -9.63
N GLY A 213 -31.06 18.14 -9.57
CA GLY A 213 -31.59 19.46 -9.88
C GLY A 213 -32.10 19.56 -11.32
N ALA A 214 -31.34 19.04 -12.29
CA ALA A 214 -31.74 18.99 -13.70
C ALA A 214 -32.98 18.09 -13.90
N TYR A 215 -33.04 16.93 -13.24
CA TYR A 215 -34.19 16.04 -13.28
C TYR A 215 -35.46 16.72 -12.75
N VAL A 216 -35.38 17.37 -11.58
CA VAL A 216 -36.48 18.13 -10.98
C VAL A 216 -36.93 19.26 -11.92
N TYR A 217 -36.00 20.05 -12.45
CA TYR A 217 -36.34 21.14 -13.37
C TYR A 217 -37.04 20.63 -14.64
N LEU A 218 -36.52 19.57 -15.28
CA LEU A 218 -37.04 19.05 -16.54
C LEU A 218 -38.38 18.31 -16.42
N ILE A 219 -38.69 17.72 -15.26
CA ILE A 219 -39.87 16.87 -15.08
C ILE A 219 -40.97 17.55 -14.25
N ILE A 220 -40.58 18.38 -13.28
CA ILE A 220 -41.54 19.01 -12.34
C ILE A 220 -41.80 20.46 -12.75
N ILE A 221 -40.78 21.25 -13.07
CA ILE A 221 -40.92 22.69 -13.30
C ILE A 221 -41.28 23.01 -14.76
N LYS A 222 -40.66 22.33 -15.73
CA LYS A 222 -40.86 22.60 -17.17
C LYS A 222 -42.07 21.85 -17.77
N LYS A 223 -42.96 21.33 -16.91
CA LYS A 223 -44.18 20.62 -17.28
C LYS A 223 -45.35 21.58 -17.24
#